data_AF-A0A6I1ZCH0-F1
#
_entry.id   AF-A0A6I1ZCH0-F1
#
_cell.length_a   1.000
_cell.length_b   1.000
_cell.length_c   1.000
_cell.angle_alpha   90.00
_cell.angle_beta   90.00
_cell.angle_gamma   90.00
#
_symmetry.space_group_name_H-M   'P 1'
#
loop_
_entity.id
_entity.type
_entity.pdbx_description
1 polymer ?
#
loop_
_entity_poly.entity_id
_entity_poly.type
_entity_poly.pdbx_seq_one_letter_code
_entity_poly.pdbx_strand_id
1 'polypeptide(L)'
;MTVTHRQLAERVEAGLCVLGTARQAAWLMPASDPAERLHLVLASGARVVLAGRDTAGDAQALVGFVDRQRITHIQATPEEWRELLAAGFDNYAVTALVSGGSLSPDLVEELLDRTQRLIAVQGVRYEELDGFPKPAGALR
;
A
#
# COMPACT_ATOMS: atom_id res chain seq x y z
N MET A 1 17.28 -1.07 -17.54
CA MET A 1 17.68 -1.41 -16.17
C MET A 1 17.65 -2.93 -16.03
N THR A 2 18.65 -3.55 -15.39
CA THR A 2 18.70 -5.02 -15.20
C THR A 2 18.54 -5.34 -13.72
N VAL A 3 17.63 -6.26 -13.38
CA VAL A 3 17.42 -6.79 -12.02
C VAL A 3 17.76 -8.27 -12.02
N THR A 4 18.63 -8.70 -11.11
CA THR A 4 19.01 -10.11 -10.96
C THR A 4 18.06 -10.85 -10.03
N HIS A 5 18.01 -12.19 -10.13
CA HIS A 5 17.24 -13.02 -9.20
C HIS A 5 17.61 -12.78 -7.73
N ARG A 6 18.90 -12.58 -7.42
CA ARG A 6 19.35 -12.29 -6.06
C ARG A 6 18.76 -10.97 -5.56
N GLN A 7 18.85 -9.91 -6.36
CA GLN A 7 18.28 -8.60 -5.99
C GLN A 7 16.76 -8.65 -5.83
N LEU A 8 16.07 -9.46 -6.63
CA LEU A 8 14.64 -9.70 -6.46
C LEU A 8 14.35 -10.46 -5.15
N ALA A 9 15.12 -11.51 -4.84
CA ALA A 9 14.96 -12.28 -3.60
C ALA A 9 15.18 -11.41 -2.36
N GLU A 10 16.25 -10.60 -2.34
CA GLU A 10 16.55 -9.66 -1.25
C GLU A 10 15.40 -8.66 -1.03
N ARG A 11 14.79 -8.15 -2.12
CA ARG A 11 13.63 -7.27 -2.05
C ARG A 11 12.41 -7.96 -1.44
N VAL A 12 12.17 -9.20 -1.82
CA VAL A 12 11.05 -10.01 -1.31
C VAL A 12 11.26 -10.29 0.18
N GLU A 13 12.44 -10.76 0.58
CA GLU A 13 12.78 -11.05 1.97
C GLU A 13 12.66 -9.82 2.87
N ALA A 14 13.19 -8.67 2.43
CA ALA A 14 13.08 -7.42 3.16
C ALA A 14 11.61 -6.98 3.34
N GLY A 15 10.79 -7.10 2.29
CA GLY A 15 9.36 -6.77 2.35
C GLY A 15 8.59 -7.70 3.28
N LEU A 16 8.84 -9.02 3.22
CA LEU A 16 8.19 -10.00 4.08
C LEU A 16 8.53 -9.81 5.57
N CYS A 17 9.73 -9.34 5.88
CA CYS A 17 10.14 -9.03 7.26
C CYS A 17 9.25 -7.96 7.90
N VAL A 18 8.85 -6.94 7.14
CA VAL A 18 8.05 -5.80 7.64
C VAL A 18 6.55 -6.03 7.48
N LEU A 19 6.12 -6.58 6.34
CA LEU A 19 4.71 -6.75 6.01
C LEU A 19 4.12 -8.06 6.57
N GLY A 20 4.98 -9.03 6.89
CA GLY A 20 4.58 -10.38 7.27
C GLY A 20 4.06 -11.21 6.10
N THR A 21 3.55 -12.40 6.42
CA THR A 21 2.84 -13.26 5.46
C THR A 21 1.35 -13.07 5.65
N ALA A 22 0.61 -12.90 4.56
CA ALA A 22 -0.82 -12.64 4.64
C ALA A 22 -1.55 -13.38 3.54
N ARG A 23 -1.82 -14.67 3.78
CA ARG A 23 -2.56 -15.55 2.85
C ARG A 23 -3.94 -15.02 2.42
N GLN A 24 -4.48 -14.04 3.16
CA GLN A 24 -5.77 -13.42 2.89
C GLN A 24 -5.67 -11.94 2.51
N ALA A 25 -4.46 -11.37 2.41
CA ALA A 25 -4.34 -9.97 2.02
C ALA A 25 -4.74 -9.79 0.55
N ALA A 26 -5.46 -8.70 0.29
CA ALA A 26 -5.78 -8.24 -1.05
C ALA A 26 -5.05 -6.93 -1.29
N TRP A 27 -4.12 -6.93 -2.25
CA TRP A 27 -3.29 -5.76 -2.55
C TRP A 27 -3.81 -5.06 -3.79
N LEU A 28 -4.06 -3.75 -3.66
CA LEU A 28 -4.35 -2.87 -4.77
C LEU A 28 -3.07 -2.14 -5.19
N MET A 29 -2.79 -2.17 -6.49
CA MET A 29 -1.74 -1.39 -7.13
C MET A 29 -2.39 -0.43 -8.12
N PRO A 30 -2.48 0.89 -7.84
CA PRO A 30 -2.78 1.89 -8.85
C PRO A 30 -1.66 1.92 -9.90
N ALA A 31 -1.93 2.54 -11.05
CA ALA A 31 -1.28 2.27 -12.33
C ALA A 31 0.24 2.56 -12.40
N SER A 32 0.84 3.19 -11.38
CA SER A 32 2.28 3.48 -11.30
C SER A 32 3.11 2.22 -10.96
N ASP A 33 3.47 1.50 -12.02
CA ASP A 33 4.42 0.36 -12.05
C ASP A 33 4.10 -0.86 -11.14
N PRO A 34 3.12 -1.70 -11.54
CA PRO A 34 2.77 -2.92 -10.83
C PRO A 34 3.84 -4.03 -10.91
N ALA A 35 4.84 -3.91 -11.78
CA ALA A 35 5.72 -5.02 -12.12
C ALA A 35 6.80 -5.27 -11.06
N GLU A 36 7.36 -4.22 -10.46
CA GLU A 36 8.52 -4.38 -9.57
C GLU A 36 8.19 -5.21 -8.31
N ARG A 37 6.91 -5.29 -7.93
CA ARG A 37 6.50 -5.80 -6.60
C ARG A 37 5.39 -6.83 -6.60
N LEU A 38 4.86 -7.19 -7.77
CA LEU A 38 3.99 -8.35 -7.93
C LEU A 38 4.59 -9.60 -7.27
N HIS A 39 5.90 -9.78 -7.38
CA HIS A 39 6.63 -10.89 -6.77
C HIS A 39 6.53 -10.93 -5.25
N LEU A 40 6.57 -9.79 -4.56
CA LEU A 40 6.44 -9.72 -3.10
C LEU A 40 5.05 -10.17 -2.66
N VAL A 41 4.01 -9.67 -3.33
CA VAL A 41 2.62 -10.02 -2.99
C VAL A 41 2.42 -11.53 -3.12
N LEU A 42 2.82 -12.08 -4.26
CA LEU A 42 2.66 -13.51 -4.55
C LEU A 42 3.51 -14.37 -3.61
N ALA A 43 4.75 -13.95 -3.30
CA ALA A 43 5.61 -14.65 -2.35
C ALA A 43 5.06 -14.67 -0.92
N SER A 44 4.29 -13.65 -0.53
CA SER A 44 3.61 -13.61 0.78
C SER A 44 2.38 -14.53 0.88
N GLY A 45 1.95 -15.11 -0.25
CA GLY A 45 0.72 -15.88 -0.37
C GLY A 45 -0.55 -15.03 -0.48
N ALA A 46 -0.41 -13.71 -0.64
CA ALA A 46 -1.51 -12.78 -0.81
C ALA A 46 -2.09 -12.81 -2.24
N ARG A 47 -3.29 -12.26 -2.38
CA ARG A 47 -3.98 -12.04 -3.65
C ARG A 47 -3.69 -10.62 -4.14
N VAL A 48 -3.37 -10.49 -5.42
CA VAL A 48 -3.31 -9.19 -6.10
C VAL A 48 -4.66 -8.86 -6.72
N VAL A 49 -5.12 -7.63 -6.55
CA VAL A 49 -6.31 -7.08 -7.18
C VAL A 49 -5.89 -5.93 -8.07
N LEU A 50 -6.04 -6.12 -9.38
CA LEU A 50 -5.80 -5.08 -10.36
C LEU A 50 -7.13 -4.36 -10.62
N ALA A 51 -7.16 -3.05 -10.35
CA ALA A 51 -8.28 -2.22 -10.76
C ALA A 51 -8.29 -2.12 -12.30
N GLY A 52 -9.48 -2.20 -12.90
CA GLY A 52 -9.64 -1.91 -14.33
C GLY A 52 -9.28 -0.46 -14.64
N ARG A 53 -8.94 -0.15 -15.89
CA ARG A 53 -8.50 1.20 -16.31
C ARG A 53 -9.47 2.30 -15.86
N ASP A 54 -10.76 2.08 -16.03
CA ASP A 54 -11.80 3.05 -15.68
C ASP A 54 -11.86 3.30 -14.15
N THR A 55 -11.60 2.27 -13.34
CA THR A 55 -11.56 2.41 -11.87
C THR A 55 -10.24 2.99 -11.38
N ALA A 56 -9.12 2.67 -12.05
CA ALA A 56 -7.80 3.13 -11.64
C ALA A 56 -7.60 4.64 -11.91
N GLY A 57 -8.28 5.21 -12.90
CA GLY A 57 -8.23 6.65 -13.22
C GLY A 57 -9.26 7.52 -12.49
N ASP A 58 -10.09 6.92 -11.63
CA ASP A 58 -11.11 7.63 -10.86
C ASP A 58 -10.93 7.29 -9.37
N ALA A 59 -10.37 8.23 -8.62
CA ALA A 59 -10.10 8.06 -7.20
C ALA A 59 -11.36 7.74 -6.38
N GLN A 60 -12.52 8.30 -6.73
CA GLN A 60 -13.77 8.04 -6.02
C GLN A 60 -14.29 6.62 -6.31
N ALA A 61 -14.20 6.18 -7.56
CA ALA A 61 -14.49 4.79 -7.92
C ALA A 61 -13.53 3.81 -7.22
N LEU A 62 -12.26 4.21 -7.06
CA LEU A 62 -11.24 3.41 -6.40
C LEU A 62 -11.49 3.25 -4.90
N VAL A 63 -11.89 4.32 -4.19
CA VAL A 63 -12.31 4.25 -2.77
C VAL A 63 -13.43 3.22 -2.59
N GLY A 64 -14.50 3.30 -3.40
CA GLY A 64 -15.57 2.31 -3.32
C GLY A 64 -15.12 0.89 -3.72
N PHE A 65 -14.12 0.77 -4.60
CA PHE A 65 -13.55 -0.52 -5.01
C PHE A 65 -12.74 -1.18 -3.90
N VAL A 66 -12.00 -0.41 -3.11
CA VAL A 66 -11.24 -0.88 -1.93
C VAL A 66 -12.15 -1.66 -0.99
N ASP A 67 -13.31 -1.09 -0.65
CA ASP A 67 -14.25 -1.72 0.27
C ASP A 67 -14.89 -2.98 -0.33
N ARG A 68 -15.35 -2.90 -1.59
CA ARG A 68 -15.99 -4.05 -2.27
C ARG A 68 -15.05 -5.24 -2.41
N GLN A 69 -13.77 -4.99 -2.63
CA GLN A 69 -12.76 -6.03 -2.81
C GLN A 69 -12.06 -6.42 -1.50
N ARG A 70 -12.39 -5.79 -0.38
CA ARG A 70 -11.75 -5.99 0.93
C ARG A 70 -10.23 -5.87 0.84
N ILE A 71 -9.78 -4.80 0.18
CA ILE A 71 -8.36 -4.49 0.06
C ILE A 71 -7.77 -4.26 1.45
N THR A 72 -6.62 -4.88 1.71
CA THR A 72 -5.93 -4.77 3.01
C THR A 72 -4.60 -4.03 2.90
N HIS A 73 -4.04 -3.91 1.69
CA HIS A 73 -2.86 -3.09 1.46
C HIS A 73 -3.02 -2.32 0.16
N ILE A 74 -2.57 -1.08 0.17
CA ILE A 74 -2.49 -0.23 -1.01
C ILE A 74 -1.06 0.26 -1.10
N GLN A 75 -0.44 0.11 -2.26
CA GLN A 75 0.82 0.77 -2.54
C GLN A 75 0.58 1.85 -3.57
N ALA A 76 0.93 3.10 -3.26
CA ALA A 76 0.73 4.25 -4.12
C ALA A 76 1.85 5.29 -3.93
N THR A 77 1.98 6.18 -4.90
CA THR A 77 2.81 7.39 -4.81
C THR A 77 2.19 8.43 -3.87
N PRO A 78 2.96 9.40 -3.37
CA PRO A 78 2.41 10.50 -2.58
C PRO A 78 1.27 11.27 -3.29
N GLU A 79 1.31 11.38 -4.62
CA GLU A 79 0.28 12.06 -5.41
C GLU A 79 -1.02 11.23 -5.46
N GLU A 80 -0.93 9.94 -5.79
CA GLU A 80 -2.08 9.03 -5.78
C GLU A 80 -2.72 8.90 -4.40
N TRP A 81 -1.92 8.92 -3.32
CA TRP A 81 -2.46 8.95 -1.96
C TRP A 81 -3.25 10.23 -1.68
N ARG A 82 -2.78 11.39 -2.14
CA ARG A 82 -3.53 12.64 -2.02
C ARG A 82 -4.84 12.59 -2.80
N GLU A 83 -4.84 12.04 -4.00
CA GLU A 83 -6.06 11.86 -4.79
C GLU A 83 -7.08 10.96 -4.08
N LEU A 84 -6.62 9.84 -3.51
CA LEU A 84 -7.45 8.94 -2.72
C LEU A 84 -8.03 9.64 -1.48
N LEU A 85 -7.20 10.35 -0.71
CA LEU A 85 -7.63 11.08 0.48
C LEU A 85 -8.64 12.19 0.14
N ALA A 86 -8.40 12.94 -0.95
CA ALA A 86 -9.32 13.96 -1.46
C ALA A 86 -10.65 13.36 -1.95
N ALA A 87 -10.62 12.12 -2.45
CA ALA A 87 -11.81 11.36 -2.82
C ALA A 87 -12.54 10.72 -1.61
N GLY A 88 -12.06 10.97 -0.39
CA GLY A 88 -12.70 10.51 0.85
C GLY A 88 -12.24 9.13 1.32
N PHE A 89 -11.03 8.69 0.94
CA PHE A 89 -10.46 7.47 1.50
C PHE A 89 -10.35 7.57 3.03
N ASP A 90 -10.96 6.60 3.71
CA ASP A 90 -10.95 6.45 5.16
C ASP A 90 -11.18 4.97 5.50
N ASN A 91 -10.10 4.21 5.64
CA ASN A 91 -10.20 2.77 5.92
C ASN A 91 -9.03 2.29 6.81
N TYR A 92 -9.29 2.28 8.12
CA TYR A 92 -8.32 1.92 9.14
C TYR A 92 -7.86 0.45 9.08
N ALA A 93 -8.49 -0.41 8.29
CA ALA A 93 -8.04 -1.79 8.10
C ALA A 93 -6.93 -1.93 7.04
N VAL A 94 -6.64 -0.85 6.29
CA VAL A 94 -5.64 -0.85 5.23
C VAL A 94 -4.25 -0.55 5.78
N THR A 95 -3.25 -1.30 5.34
CA THR A 95 -1.84 -0.92 5.43
C THR A 95 -1.48 -0.07 4.21
N ALA A 96 -1.11 1.18 4.43
CA ALA A 96 -0.66 2.10 3.40
C ALA A 96 0.83 1.93 3.13
N LEU A 97 1.20 1.70 1.87
CA LEU A 97 2.57 1.74 1.40
C LEU A 97 2.75 2.96 0.51
N VAL A 98 3.79 3.76 0.80
CA VAL A 98 4.13 4.94 0.00
C VAL A 98 5.45 4.72 -0.70
N SER A 99 5.44 4.78 -2.03
CA SER A 99 6.62 4.55 -2.86
C SER A 99 6.79 5.63 -3.91
N GLY A 100 8.03 6.01 -4.22
CA GLY A 100 8.32 6.89 -5.35
C GLY A 100 7.87 8.34 -5.12
N GLY A 101 8.70 9.10 -4.41
CA GLY A 101 8.49 10.53 -4.18
C GLY A 101 8.87 10.95 -2.75
N SER A 102 8.71 12.24 -2.47
CA SER A 102 8.92 12.79 -1.14
C SER A 102 7.61 12.74 -0.34
N LEU A 103 7.69 12.14 0.84
CA LEU A 103 6.63 12.18 1.85
C LEU A 103 6.71 13.50 2.61
N SER A 104 5.64 14.28 2.56
CA SER A 104 5.51 15.50 3.35
C SER A 104 4.85 15.19 4.70
N PRO A 105 5.15 15.96 5.77
CA PRO A 105 4.63 15.69 7.11
C PRO A 105 3.09 15.65 7.21
N ASP A 106 2.41 16.53 6.49
CA ASP A 106 0.94 16.59 6.40
C ASP A 106 0.34 15.30 5.85
N LEU A 107 0.94 14.73 4.79
CA LEU A 107 0.47 13.48 4.20
C LEU A 107 0.72 12.30 5.14
N VAL A 108 1.84 12.30 5.87
CA VAL A 108 2.13 11.28 6.88
C VAL A 108 1.08 11.31 7.98
N GLU A 109 0.78 12.49 8.53
CA GLU A 109 -0.23 12.67 9.57
C GLU A 109 -1.61 12.19 9.11
N GLU A 110 -2.04 12.58 7.92
CA GLU A 110 -3.36 12.20 7.40
C GLU A 110 -3.48 10.68 7.14
N LEU A 111 -2.42 10.05 6.62
CA LEU A 111 -2.40 8.60 6.42
C LEU A 111 -2.37 7.82 7.73
N LEU A 112 -1.65 8.30 8.75
CA LEU A 112 -1.60 7.66 10.07
C LEU A 112 -2.97 7.68 10.78
N ASP A 113 -3.77 8.72 10.54
CA ASP A 113 -5.11 8.83 11.12
C ASP A 113 -6.11 7.86 10.46
N ARG A 114 -5.95 7.58 9.17
CA ARG A 114 -6.95 6.84 8.36
C ARG A 114 -6.56 5.42 7.98
N THR A 115 -5.37 4.96 8.39
CA THR A 115 -4.85 3.64 8.00
C THR A 115 -4.27 2.89 9.20
N GLN A 116 -4.22 1.56 9.09
CA GLN A 116 -3.73 0.70 10.17
C GLN A 116 -2.24 0.90 10.42
N ARG A 117 -1.47 1.03 9.34
CA ARG A 117 -0.01 1.03 9.30
C ARG A 117 0.40 1.87 8.10
N LEU A 118 1.45 2.65 8.26
CA LEU A 118 2.04 3.43 7.18
C LEU A 118 3.49 2.97 6.96
N ILE A 119 3.82 2.60 5.73
CA ILE A 119 5.13 2.05 5.39
C ILE A 119 5.71 2.85 4.22
N ALA A 120 6.82 3.53 4.48
CA ALA A 120 7.62 4.14 3.42
C ALA A 120 8.44 3.05 2.72
N VAL A 121 8.49 3.09 1.38
CA VAL A 121 9.28 2.14 0.61
C VAL A 121 10.23 2.81 -0.37
N GLN A 122 11.52 2.50 -0.23
CA GLN A 122 12.61 3.06 -1.03
C GLN A 122 13.52 1.93 -1.53
N GLY A 123 13.36 1.55 -2.79
CA GLY A 123 14.09 0.42 -3.38
C GLY A 123 13.79 -0.87 -2.62
N VAL A 124 14.79 -1.38 -1.87
CA VAL A 124 14.71 -2.62 -1.06
C VAL A 124 14.35 -2.35 0.40
N ARG A 125 14.25 -1.08 0.81
CA ARG A 125 13.99 -0.68 2.20
C ARG A 125 12.51 -0.45 2.42
N TYR A 126 12.00 -1.06 3.48
CA TYR A 126 10.65 -0.85 4.02
C TYR A 126 10.80 -0.30 5.43
N GLU A 127 10.19 0.84 5.70
CA GLU A 127 10.25 1.53 6.99
C GLU A 127 8.84 1.83 7.45
N GLU A 128 8.44 1.25 8.59
CA GLU A 128 7.18 1.59 9.22
C GLU A 128 7.32 2.96 9.88
N LEU A 129 6.40 3.86 9.55
CA LEU A 129 6.34 5.20 10.10
C LEU A 129 5.39 5.15 11.30
N ASP A 130 5.94 5.34 12.50
CA ASP A 130 5.18 5.36 13.75
C ASP A 130 5.00 6.80 14.26
N GLY A 131 3.78 7.14 14.68
CA GLY A 131 3.54 8.45 15.30
C GLY A 131 2.08 8.87 15.41
N PHE A 132 1.24 8.13 16.16
CA PHE A 132 0.16 8.62 17.03
C PHE A 132 -0.66 7.42 17.58
N PRO A 133 -1.25 7.49 18.78
CA PRO A 133 -2.04 6.39 19.32
C PRO A 133 -3.27 6.11 18.45
N LYS A 134 -3.40 4.85 18.01
CA LYS A 134 -4.59 4.33 17.32
C LYS A 134 -5.84 4.62 18.16
N PRO A 135 -6.93 5.15 17.59
CA PRO A 135 -8.16 5.37 18.35
C PRO A 135 -8.62 4.04 18.95
N ALA A 136 -8.90 4.05 20.26
CA ALA A 136 -9.42 2.90 20.99
C ALA A 136 -10.80 2.52 20.41
N GLY A 137 -10.85 1.51 19.55
CA GLY A 137 -12.09 1.07 18.92
C GLY A 137 -11.98 0.55 17.50
N ALA A 138 -10.82 0.63 16.84
CA ALA A 138 -10.61 -0.02 15.55
C ALA A 138 -10.66 -1.55 15.70
N LEU A 139 -11.84 -2.11 15.41
CA LEU A 139 -12.17 -3.53 15.55
C LEU A 139 -11.21 -4.43 14.76
N ARG A 140 -10.91 -5.57 15.38
CA ARG A 140 -10.26 -6.75 14.78
C ARG A 140 -11.18 -7.49 13.83
#